data_AF-A0A7X5FPY6-F1
#
_entry.id   AF-A0A7X5FPY6-F1
#
_cell.length_a   1.000
_cell.length_b   1.000
_cell.length_c   1.000
_cell.angle_alpha   90.00
_cell.angle_beta   90.00
_cell.angle_gamma   90.00
#
_symmetry.space_group_name_H-M   'P 1'
#
loop_
_entity.id
_entity.type
_entity.pdbx_description
1 polymer ?
#
loop_
_entity_poly.entity_id
_entity_poly.type
_entity_poly.pdbx_seq_one_letter_code
_entity_poly.pdbx_strand_id
1 'polypeptide(L)'
;MKKELRLQEIQKIQLNLQKPCLVFLYGDLGAGKTTLSQSIINNQLSGKVSVTSPTYVYYNRYEDIYHFDLYRIRDYDEFVSIGGEEILDNNDGIILIEWPELLEKYYTPDIKIILSKTQDNLKREIEIESIIPQNHCFG
;
A
#
# COMPACT_ATOMS: atom_id res chain seq x y z
N MET A 1 8.63 13.22 -0.61
CA MET A 1 8.59 13.73 -2.01
C MET A 1 7.13 14.03 -2.35
N LYS A 2 6.84 15.21 -2.90
CA LYS A 2 5.50 15.60 -3.35
C LYS A 2 5.53 15.96 -4.83
N LYS A 3 4.59 15.45 -5.64
CA LYS A 3 4.57 15.65 -7.09
C LYS A 3 3.16 15.58 -7.66
N GLU A 4 2.87 16.43 -8.65
CA GLU A 4 1.66 16.31 -9.48
C GLU A 4 1.94 15.42 -10.71
N LEU A 5 1.00 14.53 -11.03
CA LEU A 5 1.08 13.54 -12.09
C LEU A 5 -0.23 13.49 -12.88
N ARG A 6 -0.17 13.26 -14.19
CA ARG A 6 -1.33 12.84 -14.97
C ARG A 6 -1.70 11.40 -14.62
N LEU A 7 -2.97 11.03 -14.77
CA LEU A 7 -3.47 9.66 -14.52
C LEU A 7 -2.62 8.56 -15.18
N GLN A 8 -2.25 8.77 -16.45
CA GLN A 8 -1.41 7.85 -17.23
C GLN A 8 0.05 7.74 -16.76
N GLU A 9 0.49 8.60 -15.84
CA GLU A 9 1.83 8.60 -15.27
C GLU A 9 1.89 7.83 -13.95
N ILE A 10 0.75 7.56 -13.31
CA ILE A 10 0.66 6.77 -12.07
C ILE A 10 1.22 5.35 -12.29
N GLN A 11 0.87 4.74 -13.42
CA GLN A 11 1.37 3.41 -13.83
C GLN A 11 2.87 3.36 -14.17
N LYS A 12 3.55 4.50 -14.14
CA LYS A 12 5.00 4.61 -14.39
C LYS A 12 5.78 4.84 -13.09
N ILE A 13 5.10 4.96 -11.96
CA ILE A 13 5.75 5.12 -10.66
C ILE A 13 6.46 3.82 -10.31
N GLN A 14 7.74 3.94 -10.01
CA GLN A 14 8.61 2.86 -9.57
C GLN A 14 9.16 3.23 -8.21
N LEU A 15 9.17 2.26 -7.31
CA LEU A 15 9.71 2.39 -5.97
C LEU A 15 10.71 1.26 -5.78
N ASN A 16 11.92 1.60 -5.33
CA ASN A 16 12.89 0.58 -4.98
C ASN A 16 12.65 0.16 -3.52
N LEU A 17 11.93 -0.94 -3.34
CA LEU A 17 11.56 -1.45 -2.02
C LEU A 17 12.55 -2.53 -1.60
N GLN A 18 13.05 -2.46 -0.36
CA GLN A 18 13.83 -3.52 0.25
C GLN A 18 12.92 -4.37 1.12
N LYS A 19 13.15 -5.69 1.18
CA LYS A 19 12.38 -6.62 2.00
C LYS A 19 13.03 -6.81 3.37
N PRO A 20 12.28 -6.91 4.47
CA PRO A 20 10.83 -6.68 4.56
C PRO A 20 10.47 -5.20 4.42
N CYS A 21 9.27 -4.89 3.92
CA CYS A 21 8.77 -3.50 3.86
C CYS A 21 7.24 -3.42 3.94
N LEU A 22 6.77 -2.55 4.83
CA LEU A 22 5.37 -2.19 5.00
C LEU A 22 5.08 -0.86 4.31
N VAL A 23 4.15 -0.88 3.36
CA VAL A 23 3.73 0.28 2.57
C VAL A 23 2.26 0.58 2.83
N PHE A 24 2.00 1.79 3.29
CA PHE A 24 0.65 2.32 3.50
C PHE A 24 0.27 3.26 2.37
N LEU A 25 -0.83 2.96 1.68
CA LEU A 25 -1.35 3.73 0.55
C LEU A 25 -2.71 4.34 0.89
N TYR A 26 -2.70 5.64 1.08
CA TYR A 26 -3.86 6.48 1.34
C TYR A 26 -4.37 7.15 0.07
N GLY A 27 -5.64 7.55 0.09
CA GLY A 27 -6.24 8.38 -0.95
C GLY A 27 -7.73 8.15 -1.09
N ASP A 28 -8.41 9.09 -1.72
CA ASP A 28 -9.87 9.02 -1.88
C ASP A 28 -10.34 7.87 -2.77
N LEU A 29 -11.64 7.56 -2.71
CA LEU A 29 -12.28 6.66 -3.64
C LEU A 29 -12.14 7.22 -5.08
N GLY A 30 -11.65 6.38 -6.00
CA GLY A 30 -11.36 6.79 -7.38
C GLY A 30 -10.10 7.67 -7.54
N ALA A 31 -9.26 7.79 -6.51
CA ALA A 31 -7.95 8.46 -6.64
C ALA A 31 -6.99 7.68 -7.57
N GLY A 32 -7.20 6.37 -7.73
CA GLY A 32 -6.33 5.50 -8.56
C GLY A 32 -5.37 4.64 -7.74
N LYS A 33 -5.68 4.39 -6.46
CA LYS A 33 -4.85 3.58 -5.55
C LYS A 33 -4.52 2.21 -6.12
N THR A 34 -5.53 1.44 -6.54
CA THR A 34 -5.30 0.12 -7.16
C THR A 34 -4.41 0.19 -8.41
N THR A 35 -4.53 1.22 -9.25
CA THR A 35 -3.63 1.43 -10.40
C THR A 35 -2.19 1.67 -9.95
N LEU A 36 -2.00 2.41 -8.87
CA LEU A 36 -0.68 2.60 -8.27
C LEU A 36 -0.16 1.30 -7.65
N SER A 37 -0.99 0.56 -6.92
CA SER A 37 -0.67 -0.75 -6.35
C SER A 37 -0.19 -1.72 -7.43
N GLN A 38 -0.90 -1.79 -8.56
CA GLN A 38 -0.50 -2.57 -9.73
C GLN A 38 0.90 -2.19 -10.23
N SER A 39 1.20 -0.90 -10.33
CA SER A 39 2.51 -0.40 -10.76
C SER A 39 3.61 -0.81 -9.79
N ILE A 40 3.38 -0.59 -8.48
CA ILE A 40 4.34 -0.90 -7.42
C ILE A 40 4.63 -2.40 -7.40
N ILE A 41 3.59 -3.24 -7.36
CA ILE A 41 3.72 -4.70 -7.29
C ILE A 41 4.45 -5.22 -8.53
N ASN A 42 4.02 -4.84 -9.74
CA ASN A 42 4.68 -5.29 -10.97
C ASN A 42 6.14 -4.80 -11.08
N ASN A 43 6.49 -3.70 -10.44
CA ASN A 43 7.88 -3.22 -10.40
C ASN A 43 8.78 -4.07 -9.52
N GLN A 44 8.24 -4.79 -8.53
CA GLN A 44 9.01 -5.70 -7.66
C GLN A 44 9.13 -7.12 -8.21
N LEU A 45 8.28 -7.50 -9.16
CA LEU A 45 8.24 -8.84 -9.73
C LEU A 45 9.11 -8.91 -10.99
N SER A 46 9.71 -10.08 -11.24
CA SER A 46 10.49 -10.32 -12.46
C SER A 46 9.63 -10.44 -13.74
N GLY A 47 8.29 -10.51 -13.59
CA GLY A 47 7.33 -10.62 -14.68
C GLY A 47 6.08 -9.80 -14.42
N LYS A 48 5.30 -9.53 -15.48
CA LYS A 48 4.02 -8.81 -15.35
C LYS A 48 2.91 -9.77 -14.92
N VAL A 49 2.30 -9.50 -13.77
CA VAL A 49 1.15 -10.23 -13.25
C VAL A 49 -0.09 -9.34 -13.30
N SER A 50 -1.25 -9.94 -13.55
CA SER A 50 -2.53 -9.25 -13.45
C SER A 50 -2.85 -9.00 -11.98
N VAL A 51 -2.49 -7.81 -11.50
CA VAL A 51 -2.77 -7.36 -10.13
C VAL A 51 -4.17 -6.73 -10.09
N THR A 52 -5.01 -7.21 -9.19
CA THR A 52 -6.38 -6.72 -9.00
C THR A 52 -6.60 -6.30 -7.55
N SER A 53 -7.52 -5.35 -7.31
CA SER A 53 -7.97 -5.09 -5.93
C SER A 53 -8.55 -6.39 -5.35
N PRO A 54 -8.20 -6.76 -4.11
CA PRO A 54 -8.85 -7.83 -3.35
C PRO A 54 -10.31 -7.44 -3.02
N THR A 55 -11.18 -7.40 -4.02
CA THR A 55 -12.57 -6.93 -3.85
C THR A 55 -13.47 -7.96 -3.12
N TYR A 56 -13.06 -9.23 -3.09
CA TYR A 56 -13.81 -10.35 -2.51
C TYR A 56 -13.00 -11.25 -1.57
N VAL A 57 -11.67 -11.14 -1.62
CA VAL A 57 -10.73 -11.82 -0.71
C VAL A 57 -10.05 -10.73 0.11
N TYR A 58 -9.75 -10.99 1.38
CA TYR A 58 -9.18 -9.97 2.27
C TYR A 58 -7.83 -9.41 1.81
N TYR A 59 -7.06 -10.22 1.07
CA TYR A 59 -5.82 -9.83 0.42
C TYR A 59 -5.55 -10.69 -0.81
N ASN A 60 -4.70 -10.20 -1.71
CA ASN A 60 -4.08 -10.98 -2.78
C ASN A 60 -2.60 -11.19 -2.46
N ARG A 61 -2.05 -12.36 -2.81
CA ARG A 61 -0.62 -12.65 -2.69
C ARG A 61 0.00 -12.82 -4.08
N TYR A 62 1.11 -12.14 -4.31
CA TYR A 62 1.91 -12.21 -5.54
C TYR A 62 3.36 -12.52 -5.16
N GLU A 63 3.78 -13.77 -5.31
CA GLU A 63 5.08 -14.26 -4.78
C GLU A 63 5.22 -13.99 -3.27
N ASP A 64 6.07 -13.03 -2.89
CA ASP A 64 6.33 -12.57 -1.53
C ASP A 64 5.77 -11.16 -1.26
N ILE A 65 4.74 -10.77 -2.01
CA ILE A 65 4.05 -9.50 -1.84
C ILE A 65 2.60 -9.76 -1.44
N TYR A 66 2.20 -9.19 -0.32
CA TYR A 66 0.82 -9.18 0.14
C TYR A 66 0.18 -7.83 -0.18
N HIS A 67 -0.99 -7.87 -0.82
CA HIS A 67 -1.76 -6.68 -1.17
C HIS A 67 -3.10 -6.72 -0.44
N PHE A 68 -3.27 -5.84 0.53
CA PHE A 68 -4.51 -5.65 1.27
C PHE A 68 -5.28 -4.43 0.73
N ASP A 69 -6.60 -4.54 0.73
CA ASP A 69 -7.52 -3.42 0.52
C ASP A 69 -8.54 -3.41 1.65
N LEU A 70 -8.31 -2.53 2.62
CA LEU A 70 -9.06 -2.51 3.88
C LEU A 70 -10.30 -1.63 3.83
N TYR A 71 -10.71 -1.16 2.64
CA TYR A 71 -11.85 -0.27 2.47
C TYR A 71 -13.15 -0.78 3.12
N ARG A 72 -13.32 -2.11 3.23
CA ARG A 72 -14.51 -2.76 3.78
C ARG A 72 -14.34 -3.29 5.20
N ILE A 73 -13.12 -3.26 5.73
CA ILE A 73 -12.81 -3.72 7.09
C ILE A 73 -13.17 -2.60 8.06
N ARG A 74 -13.99 -2.92 9.06
CA ARG A 74 -14.59 -1.92 9.94
C ARG A 74 -13.61 -1.40 10.97
N ASP A 75 -12.80 -2.29 11.53
CA ASP A 75 -11.91 -2.01 12.63
C ASP A 75 -10.74 -3.01 12.71
N TYR A 76 -9.85 -2.77 13.66
CA TYR A 76 -8.68 -3.60 13.92
C TYR A 76 -9.06 -5.02 14.33
N ASP A 77 -10.12 -5.22 15.11
CA ASP A 77 -10.52 -6.53 15.59
C ASP A 77 -11.00 -7.43 14.44
N GLU A 78 -11.73 -6.86 13.47
CA GLU A 78 -12.08 -7.56 12.23
C GLU A 78 -10.82 -7.91 11.41
N PHE A 79 -9.83 -7.01 11.34
CA PHE A 79 -8.55 -7.27 10.69
C PHE A 79 -7.75 -8.40 11.35
N VAL A 80 -7.72 -8.45 12.67
CA VAL A 80 -7.12 -9.57 13.42
C VAL A 80 -7.90 -10.87 13.16
N SER A 81 -9.23 -10.82 13.18
CA SER A 81 -10.10 -11.99 12.98
C SER A 81 -9.94 -12.68 11.63
N ILE A 82 -9.51 -11.93 10.60
CA ILE A 82 -9.23 -12.46 9.25
C ILE A 82 -7.78 -12.92 9.08
N GLY A 83 -6.98 -12.93 10.16
CA GLY A 83 -5.57 -13.32 10.16
C GLY A 83 -4.62 -12.25 9.61
N GLY A 84 -5.06 -10.98 9.54
CA GLY A 84 -4.26 -9.88 9.01
C GLY A 84 -3.01 -9.60 9.85
N GLU A 85 -3.16 -9.56 11.17
CA GLU A 85 -2.06 -9.31 12.13
C GLU A 85 -0.93 -10.34 12.00
N GLU A 86 -1.28 -11.63 11.92
CA GLU A 86 -0.29 -12.71 11.76
C GLU A 86 0.54 -12.56 10.47
N ILE A 87 -0.08 -12.06 9.39
CA ILE A 87 0.61 -11.81 8.12
C ILE A 87 1.54 -10.60 8.25
N LEU A 88 1.11 -9.54 8.94
CA LEU A 88 1.95 -8.35 9.13
C LEU A 88 3.18 -8.65 9.97
N ASP A 89 3.03 -9.41 11.04
CA ASP A 89 4.09 -9.63 12.02
C ASP A 89 5.12 -10.69 11.58
N ASN A 90 4.72 -11.65 10.75
CA ASN A 90 5.56 -12.81 10.38
C ASN A 90 6.04 -12.82 8.93
N ASN A 91 5.84 -11.73 8.17
CA ASN A 91 6.19 -11.69 6.76
C ASN A 91 7.53 -10.99 6.50
N ASP A 92 8.46 -11.71 5.86
CA ASP A 92 9.75 -11.19 5.42
C ASP A 92 9.70 -10.47 4.05
N GLY A 93 8.51 -10.40 3.44
CA GLY A 93 8.28 -9.83 2.11
C GLY A 93 7.82 -8.37 2.10
N ILE A 94 7.09 -7.96 1.06
CA ILE A 94 6.48 -6.63 0.98
C ILE A 94 5.00 -6.74 1.34
N ILE A 95 4.51 -5.81 2.14
CA ILE A 95 3.08 -5.68 2.43
C ILE A 95 2.63 -4.31 1.96
N LEU A 96 1.71 -4.28 1.00
CA LEU A 96 1.08 -3.08 0.50
C LEU A 96 -0.36 -3.03 0.97
N ILE A 97 -0.73 -1.99 1.70
CA ILE A 97 -2.06 -1.83 2.30
C ILE A 97 -2.72 -0.57 1.75
N GLU A 98 -3.83 -0.75 1.02
CA GLU A 98 -4.75 0.33 0.68
C GLU A 98 -5.72 0.57 1.84
N TRP A 99 -6.02 1.85 2.12
CA TRP A 99 -6.88 2.28 3.23
C TRP A 99 -6.42 1.79 4.61
N PRO A 100 -5.18 2.10 5.03
CA PRO A 100 -4.60 1.58 6.26
C PRO A 100 -5.05 2.32 7.52
N GLU A 101 -6.08 3.18 7.47
CA GLU A 101 -6.48 4.07 8.57
C GLU A 101 -6.75 3.30 9.89
N LEU A 102 -7.31 2.09 9.81
CA LEU A 102 -7.57 1.26 10.98
C LEU A 102 -6.30 0.72 11.64
N LEU A 103 -5.17 0.68 10.91
CA LEU A 103 -3.88 0.15 11.38
C LEU A 103 -2.95 1.22 11.96
N GLU A 104 -3.21 2.51 11.73
CA GLU A 104 -2.29 3.61 12.08
C GLU A 104 -1.92 3.68 13.57
N LYS A 105 -2.78 3.16 14.45
CA LYS A 105 -2.54 3.13 15.89
C LYS A 105 -1.65 1.97 16.34
N TYR A 106 -1.49 0.97 15.48
CA TYR A 106 -0.85 -0.31 15.80
C TYR A 106 0.46 -0.49 15.03
N TYR A 107 0.53 0.04 13.81
CA TYR A 107 1.65 -0.13 12.90
C TYR A 107 2.17 1.21 12.38
N THR A 108 3.51 1.29 12.27
CA THR A 108 4.19 2.37 11.54
C THR A 108 4.70 1.81 10.22
N PRO A 109 4.29 2.35 9.06
CA PRO A 109 4.79 1.89 7.77
C PRO A 109 6.22 2.37 7.53
N ASP A 110 7.00 1.62 6.74
CA ASP A 110 8.29 2.09 6.23
C ASP A 110 8.11 3.14 5.13
N ILE A 111 7.01 3.03 4.37
CA ILE A 111 6.66 3.98 3.32
C ILE A 111 5.19 4.36 3.43
N LYS A 112 4.95 5.67 3.53
CA LYS A 112 3.62 6.27 3.45
C LYS A 112 3.45 6.92 2.08
N ILE A 113 2.36 6.58 1.41
CA ILE A 113 1.97 7.15 0.12
C ILE A 113 0.58 7.78 0.26
N ILE A 114 0.42 9.04 -0.12
CA ILE A 114 -0.86 9.72 -0.20
C ILE A 114 -1.15 10.05 -1.66
N LEU A 115 -2.29 9.58 -2.17
CA LEU A 115 -2.75 9.86 -3.52
C LEU A 115 -4.04 10.69 -3.51
N SER A 116 -3.94 11.96 -3.89
CA SER A 116 -5.03 12.93 -3.81
C SER A 116 -5.52 13.35 -5.20
N LYS A 117 -6.82 13.63 -5.32
CA LYS A 117 -7.37 14.27 -6.52
C LYS A 117 -6.97 15.75 -6.54
N THR A 118 -6.72 16.30 -7.72
CA THR A 118 -6.52 17.74 -7.88
C THR A 118 -7.77 18.38 -8.49
N GLN A 119 -7.76 19.71 -8.68
CA GLN A 119 -8.83 20.41 -9.40
C GLN A 119 -8.92 19.99 -10.87
N ASP A 120 -7.82 19.51 -11.44
CA ASP A 120 -7.80 18.91 -12.78
C ASP A 120 -8.09 17.41 -12.65
N ASN A 121 -9.26 16.98 -13.12
CA ASN A 121 -9.70 15.58 -13.04
C ASN A 121 -8.74 14.58 -13.71
N LEU A 122 -7.88 15.05 -14.63
CA LEU A 122 -6.87 14.22 -15.32
C LEU A 122 -5.56 14.10 -14.54
N LYS A 123 -5.44 14.76 -13.39
CA LYS A 123 -4.24 14.78 -12.57
C LYS A 123 -4.49 14.29 -11.15
N ARG A 124 -3.42 13.81 -10.54
CA ARG A 124 -3.33 13.40 -9.14
C ARG A 124 -2.10 14.02 -8.53
N GLU A 125 -2.22 14.34 -7.26
CA GLU A 125 -1.07 14.69 -6.43
C GLU A 125 -0.65 13.43 -5.68
N ILE A 126 0.64 13.10 -5.74
CA ILE A 126 1.22 12.01 -4.97
C ILE A 126 2.24 12.56 -3.99
N GLU A 127 2.13 12.10 -2.75
CA GLU A 127 3.12 12.32 -1.70
C GLU A 127 3.67 10.97 -1.28
N ILE A 128 4.99 10.85 -1.22
CA ILE A 128 5.70 9.63 -0.82
C ILE A 128 6.69 10.01 0.27
N GLU A 129 6.55 9.38 1.43
CA GLU A 129 7.39 9.59 2.60
C GLU A 129 8.00 8.26 3.01
N SER A 130 9.33 8.19 3.01
CA SER A 130 10.05 7.10 3.67
C SER A 130 10.16 7.43 5.15
N ILE A 131 9.61 6.55 5.98
CA ILE A 131 9.65 6.65 7.43
C ILE A 131 10.74 5.69 7.87
N ILE A 132 11.84 6.25 8.37
CA ILE A 132 12.85 5.45 9.04
C ILE A 132 12.23 5.07 10.39
N PRO A 133 12.08 3.78 10.71
CA PRO A 133 11.65 3.38 12.04
C PRO A 133 12.58 4.07 13.04
N GLN A 134 12.03 4.86 13.97
CA GLN A 134 12.83 5.31 15.09
C GLN A 134 13.19 4.05 15.86
N ASN A 135 14.43 3.60 15.65
CA ASN A 135 15.11 2.46 16.23
C ASN A 135 14.27 1.59 17.18
N HIS A 136 14.24 0.29 16.88
CA HIS A 136 14.30 -0.78 17.88
C HIS A 136 14.84 -0.27 19.24
N CYS A 137 13.92 0.13 20.11
CA CYS A 137 14.10 0.43 21.52
C CYS A 137 13.00 -0.31 22.28
N PHE A 138 12.86 -1.60 21.98
CA PHE A 138 12.39 -2.56 22.97
C PHE A 138 13.66 -3.29 23.41
N GLY A 139 14.24 -2.80 24.51
CA GLY A 139 15.13 -3.59 25.35
C GLY A 139 14.34 -4.56 26.20
#